data_AF-A0A382NDM1-F1
#
_entry.id   AF-A0A382NDM1-F1
#
_cell.length_a   1.000
_cell.length_b   1.000
_cell.length_c   1.000
_cell.angle_alpha   90.00
_cell.angle_beta   90.00
_cell.angle_gamma   90.00
#
_symmetry.space_group_name_H-M   'P 1'
#
loop_
_entity.id
_entity.type
_entity.pdbx_description
1 polymer ?
#
loop_
_entity_poly.entity_id
_entity_poly.type
_entity_poly.pdbx_seq_one_letter_code
_entity_poly.pdbx_strand_id
1 'polypeptide(L)'
;MLALADQKIETLQSRGYENAAVYNPAGVGGTHMMYVVPHGDRLEDYSLPSDPTASPAPMTALGFLRRLGAYFLSFSVIGALVHFLAY
;
A
#
# COMPACT_ATOMS: atom_id res chain seq x y z
N MET A 1 8.99 12.33 -10.59
CA MET A 1 9.75 12.06 -9.36
C MET A 1 10.85 11.03 -9.58
N LEU A 2 10.58 9.85 -10.17
CA LEU A 2 11.61 8.83 -10.43
C LEU A 2 12.80 9.37 -11.25
N ALA A 3 12.55 10.04 -12.38
CA ALA A 3 13.63 10.63 -13.18
C ALA A 3 14.52 11.64 -12.42
N LEU A 4 13.96 12.36 -11.44
CA LEU A 4 14.74 13.27 -10.59
C LEU A 4 15.55 12.48 -9.54
N ALA A 5 14.99 11.38 -9.04
CA ALA A 5 15.68 10.48 -8.13
C ALA A 5 16.87 9.80 -8.81
N ASP A 6 16.75 9.41 -10.08
CA ASP A 6 17.84 8.84 -10.87
C ASP A 6 19.00 9.84 -11.04
N GLN A 7 18.71 11.09 -11.40
CA GLN A 7 19.73 12.15 -11.45
C GLN A 7 20.43 12.35 -10.08
N LYS A 8 19.68 12.20 -8.99
CA LYS A 8 20.24 12.32 -7.64
C LYS A 8 21.13 11.13 -7.30
N ILE A 9 20.78 9.92 -7.72
CA ILE A 9 21.62 8.72 -7.59
C ILE A 9 22.93 8.91 -8.33
N GLU A 10 22.89 9.33 -9.60
CA GLU A 10 24.10 9.59 -10.39
C GLU A 10 25.03 10.58 -9.67
N THR A 11 24.46 11.64 -9.09
CA THR A 11 25.20 12.62 -8.30
C THR A 11 25.81 12.03 -7.02
N LEU A 12 25.15 11.06 -6.39
CA LEU A 12 25.66 10.39 -5.18
C LEU A 12 26.76 9.38 -5.53
N GLN A 13 26.57 8.62 -6.60
CA GLN A 13 27.57 7.68 -7.11
C GLN A 13 28.84 8.42 -7.53
N SER A 14 28.71 9.58 -8.19
CA SER A 14 29.87 10.43 -8.54
C SER A 14 30.63 10.98 -7.32
N ARG A 15 30.04 10.89 -6.12
CA ARG A 15 30.64 11.31 -4.84
C ARG A 15 31.16 10.13 -4.02
N GLY A 16 31.14 8.91 -4.56
CA GLY A 16 31.66 7.70 -3.92
C GLY A 16 30.62 6.86 -3.17
N TYR A 17 29.32 7.17 -3.27
CA TYR A 17 28.26 6.33 -2.72
C TYR A 17 27.84 5.27 -3.74
N GLU A 18 28.60 4.18 -3.82
CA GLU A 18 28.40 3.10 -4.81
C GLU A 18 27.01 2.45 -4.70
N ASN A 19 26.47 2.33 -3.49
CA ASN A 19 25.18 1.69 -3.20
C ASN A 19 24.02 2.68 -3.10
N ALA A 20 24.13 3.89 -3.67
CA ALA A 20 23.03 4.85 -3.66
C ALA A 20 21.80 4.30 -4.41
N ALA A 21 20.61 4.42 -3.80
CA ALA A 21 19.38 3.83 -4.35
C ALA A 21 18.14 4.67 -4.08
N VAL A 22 17.10 4.51 -4.90
CA VAL A 22 15.76 5.03 -4.63
C VAL A 22 15.03 3.99 -3.80
N TYR A 23 14.57 4.38 -2.62
CA TYR A 23 13.69 3.54 -1.82
C TYR A 23 12.24 3.73 -2.28
N ASN A 24 11.77 2.77 -3.10
CA ASN A 24 10.41 2.68 -3.61
C ASN A 24 9.95 1.20 -3.56
N PRO A 25 9.52 0.70 -2.38
CA PRO A 25 9.34 -0.73 -2.14
C PRO A 25 8.18 -1.33 -2.95
N ALA A 26 8.48 -2.37 -3.73
CA ALA A 26 7.50 -3.04 -4.59
C ALA A 26 6.46 -3.86 -3.80
N GLY A 27 6.79 -4.37 -2.61
CA GLY A 27 5.89 -5.16 -1.77
C GLY A 27 4.64 -4.42 -1.27
N VAL A 28 4.61 -3.09 -1.38
CA VAL A 28 3.43 -2.25 -1.12
C VAL A 28 2.87 -1.59 -2.39
N GLY A 29 3.34 -2.00 -3.58
CA GLY A 29 2.95 -1.43 -4.87
C GLY A 29 3.65 -0.12 -5.22
N GLY A 30 4.75 0.19 -4.53
CA GLY A 30 5.45 1.47 -4.62
C GLY A 30 4.84 2.57 -3.74
N THR A 31 5.59 3.64 -3.52
CA THR A 31 5.20 4.77 -2.69
C THR A 31 5.14 6.05 -3.49
N HIS A 32 4.23 6.95 -3.12
CA HIS A 32 4.14 8.28 -3.73
C HIS A 32 5.21 9.24 -3.17
N MET A 33 5.71 8.92 -1.96
CA MET A 33 6.81 9.59 -1.31
C MET A 33 7.98 8.59 -1.22
N MET A 34 9.03 8.87 -1.98
CA MET A 34 10.22 8.02 -2.08
C MET A 34 11.42 8.77 -1.53
N TYR A 35 12.40 8.02 -1.02
CA TYR A 35 13.67 8.56 -0.57
C TYR A 35 14.77 8.19 -1.55
N VAL A 36 15.79 9.04 -1.68
CA VAL A 36 17.07 8.64 -2.27
C VAL A 36 18.06 8.50 -1.14
N VAL A 37 18.52 7.27 -0.91
CA VAL A 37 19.42 6.93 0.19
C VAL A 37 20.83 6.71 -0.35
N PRO A 38 21.89 7.20 0.35
CA PRO A 38 23.27 6.93 -0.05
C PRO A 38 23.70 5.46 0.13
N HIS A 39 23.09 4.75 1.08
CA HIS A 39 23.38 3.35 1.38
C HIS A 39 22.10 2.51 1.24
N GLY A 40 21.73 2.16 0.01
CA GLY A 40 20.61 1.26 -0.29
C GLY A 40 20.84 -0.18 0.18
N ASP A 41 22.08 -0.55 0.46
CA ASP A 41 22.49 -1.82 1.07
C ASP A 41 22.28 -1.84 2.60
N ARG A 42 22.01 -0.69 3.23
CA ARG A 42 21.86 -0.54 4.69
C ARG A 42 20.61 0.25 5.05
N LEU A 43 19.46 -0.17 4.53
CA LEU A 43 18.18 0.50 4.78
C LEU A 43 17.80 0.54 6.27
N GLU A 44 18.21 -0.47 7.05
CA GLU A 44 17.97 -0.56 8.48
C GLU A 44 18.58 0.61 9.27
N ASP A 45 19.72 1.15 8.84
CA ASP A 45 20.37 2.32 9.45
C ASP A 45 19.47 3.57 9.37
N TYR A 46 18.54 3.60 8.41
CA TYR A 46 17.56 4.67 8.22
C TYR A 46 16.19 4.34 8.82
N SER A 47 16.07 3.24 9.58
CA SER A 47 14.78 2.69 10.02
C SER A 47 13.82 2.39 8.84
N LEU A 48 14.39 2.08 7.67
CA LEU A 48 13.63 1.70 6.48
C LEU A 48 13.63 0.17 6.34
N PRO A 49 12.47 -0.49 6.32
CA PRO A 49 12.39 -1.92 6.05
C PRO A 49 12.92 -2.27 4.65
N SER A 50 13.67 -3.35 4.52
CA SER A 50 14.28 -3.73 3.24
C SER A 50 13.26 -4.21 2.19
N ASP A 51 12.25 -4.96 2.61
CA ASP A 51 11.18 -5.47 1.75
C ASP A 51 9.83 -5.45 2.49
N PRO A 52 9.22 -4.26 2.68
CA PRO A 52 7.91 -4.17 3.33
C PRO A 52 6.81 -4.70 2.40
N THR A 53 5.97 -5.58 2.93
CA THR A 53 4.81 -6.12 2.21
C THR A 53 3.51 -5.73 2.89
N ALA A 54 2.50 -5.35 2.11
CA ALA A 54 1.15 -5.13 2.62
C ALA A 54 0.44 -6.48 2.87
N SER A 55 -0.04 -6.71 4.10
CA SER A 55 -0.82 -7.92 4.41
C SER A 55 -2.21 -7.86 3.74
N PRO A 56 -2.66 -8.94 3.08
CA PRO A 56 -3.98 -8.99 2.46
C PRO A 56 -5.12 -9.21 3.47
N ALA A 57 -4.81 -9.61 4.70
CA ALA A 57 -5.81 -10.10 5.68
C ALA A 57 -6.91 -9.07 6.03
N PRO A 58 -6.61 -7.78 6.25
CA PRO A 58 -7.66 -6.80 6.54
C PRO A 58 -8.61 -6.61 5.34
N MET A 59 -8.09 -6.64 4.12
CA MET A 59 -8.87 -6.47 2.90
C MET A 59 -9.78 -7.67 2.63
N THR A 60 -9.32 -8.90 2.91
CA THR A 60 -10.17 -10.09 2.77
C THR A 60 -11.28 -10.11 3.80
N ALA A 61 -10.98 -9.78 5.06
CA ALA A 61 -11.97 -9.67 6.13
C ALA A 61 -13.03 -8.60 5.82
N LEU A 62 -12.60 -7.41 5.38
CA LEU A 62 -13.49 -6.33 4.99
C LEU A 62 -14.34 -6.72 3.77
N GLY A 63 -13.75 -7.41 2.79
CA GLY A 63 -14.47 -7.91 1.61
C GLY A 63 -15.58 -8.90 1.98
N PHE A 64 -15.32 -9.80 2.92
CA PHE A 64 -16.32 -10.73 3.45
C PHE A 64 -17.44 -9.99 4.19
N LEU A 65 -17.09 -9.07 5.09
CA LEU A 65 -18.04 -8.30 5.87
C LEU A 65 -18.94 -7.43 4.97
N ARG A 66 -18.39 -6.85 3.90
CA ARG A 66 -19.15 -6.08 2.91
C ARG A 66 -20.22 -6.91 2.23
N ARG A 67 -19.91 -8.17 1.87
CA ARG A 67 -20.88 -9.09 1.25
C ARG A 67 -22.00 -9.45 2.23
N LEU A 68 -21.65 -9.79 3.48
CA LEU A 68 -22.65 -10.05 4.51
C LEU A 68 -23.56 -8.85 4.75
N GLY A 69 -22.98 -7.66 4.92
CA GLY A 69 -23.74 -6.42 5.10
C GLY A 69 -24.68 -6.14 3.93
N ALA A 70 -24.23 -6.36 2.69
CA ALA A 70 -25.08 -6.22 1.51
C ALA A 70 -26.27 -7.17 1.53
N TYR A 71 -26.08 -8.45 1.87
CA TYR A 71 -27.19 -9.40 2.01
C TYR A 71 -28.18 -8.97 3.09
N PHE A 72 -27.71 -8.61 4.28
CA PHE A 72 -28.58 -8.15 5.37
C PHE A 72 -29.39 -6.93 4.96
N LEU A 73 -28.77 -5.95 4.30
CA LEU A 73 -29.47 -4.77 3.80
C LEU A 73 -30.54 -5.15 2.78
N SER A 74 -30.22 -5.97 1.79
CA SER A 74 -31.18 -6.42 0.78
C SER A 74 -32.36 -7.16 1.40
N PHE A 75 -32.11 -8.11 2.31
CA PHE A 75 -33.17 -8.84 3.00
C PHE A 75 -34.00 -7.92 3.89
N SER A 76 -33.38 -6.95 4.56
CA SER A 76 -34.11 -5.98 5.40
C SER A 76 -35.05 -5.12 4.56
N VAL A 77 -34.61 -4.62 3.40
CA VAL A 77 -35.46 -3.83 2.50
C VAL A 77 -36.64 -4.66 1.97
N ILE A 78 -36.37 -5.88 1.49
CA ILE A 78 -37.43 -6.77 0.99
C ILE A 78 -38.40 -7.12 2.11
N GLY A 79 -37.88 -7.46 3.30
CA GLY A 79 -38.69 -7.78 4.47
C GLY A 79 -39.58 -6.61 4.91
N ALA A 80 -39.05 -5.39 4.92
CA ALA A 80 -39.82 -4.19 5.23
C ALA A 80 -40.94 -3.94 4.22
N LEU A 81 -40.68 -4.12 2.91
CA LEU A 81 -41.69 -3.97 1.87
C LEU A 81 -42.80 -5.02 1.98
N VAL A 82 -42.43 -6.29 2.20
CA VAL A 82 -43.42 -7.37 2.40
C VAL A 82 -44.24 -7.10 3.66
N HIS A 83 -43.62 -6.66 4.75
CA HIS A 83 -44.32 -6.33 5.98
C HIS A 83 -45.34 -5.20 5.76
N PHE A 84 -44.94 -4.11 5.11
CA PHE A 84 -45.82 -2.99 4.77
C PHE A 84 -46.99 -3.35 3.84
N LEU A 85 -46.81 -4.34 2.96
CA LEU A 85 -47.88 -4.78 2.05
C LEU A 85 -48.85 -5.77 2.71
N ALA A 86 -48.39 -6.53 3.69
CA ALA A 86 -49.18 -7.57 4.34
C ALA A 86 -49.96 -7.07 5.57
N TYR A 87 -49.55 -5.95 6.17
CA TYR A 87 -50.11 -5.37 7.39
C TYR A 87 -50.27 -3.86 7.23
#